data_AF-K2CBM2-F1
#
_entry.id   AF-K2CBM2-F1
#
_cell.length_a   1.000
_cell.length_b   1.000
_cell.length_c   1.000
_cell.angle_alpha   90.00
_cell.angle_beta   90.00
_cell.angle_gamma   90.00
#
_symmetry.space_group_name_H-M   'P 1'
#
loop_
_entity.id
_entity.type
_entity.pdbx_description
1 polymer ?
#
loop_
_entity_poly.entity_id
_entity_poly.type
_entity_poly.pdbx_seq_one_letter_code
_entity_poly.pdbx_strand_id
1 'polypeptide(L)'
;MRFGLGKLLAQINNFFLDLGEIHDTQNGFKFFTNKTAKELFRNLEISRWLFDIEIIKKAKVTGLKIVRLPVVWEDVAESKVGLGKDFLSVAGELMVIYLNFFSFKMFLVLFLFCLTVVLAPFVVRPDWLVLRNGDFSDLIWPDYYFVKDSIVNLHQIPFWNPTLFSGIPEINPQSMLLYPPNWISFLLPLNFSLVFLIFLHVLIAGILMYLFSNKILKLPPLASTVMVFIFCFSPFLWGKFAVGHLILGFSLLLISGVLFFGGVFYKKPDFKSFLFTAIFFSLIYLNHPGIWYYAVLFSMAALVVLWFKEGSG
;
A
#
# COMPACT_ATOMS: atom_id res chain seq x y z
N MET A 1 20.83 -1.79 29.29
CA MET A 1 20.12 -1.03 28.22
C MET A 1 20.73 -1.20 26.84
N ARG A 2 22.05 -1.00 26.64
CA ARG A 2 22.71 -1.04 25.30
C ARG A 2 22.57 -2.38 24.56
N PHE A 3 22.64 -3.51 25.28
CA PHE A 3 22.51 -4.85 24.68
C PHE A 3 21.11 -5.15 24.10
N GLY A 4 20.05 -4.57 24.66
CA GLY A 4 18.68 -4.74 24.17
C GLY A 4 18.42 -3.96 22.88
N LEU A 5 18.94 -2.73 22.79
CA LEU A 5 18.78 -1.89 21.60
C LEU A 5 19.47 -2.49 20.36
N GLY A 6 20.67 -3.06 20.53
CA GLY A 6 21.40 -3.72 19.44
C GLY A 6 20.66 -4.93 18.86
N LYS A 7 20.09 -5.77 19.73
CA LYS A 7 19.27 -6.92 19.29
C LYS A 7 18.02 -6.48 18.53
N LEU A 8 17.34 -5.43 19.00
CA LEU A 8 16.17 -4.87 18.32
C LEU A 8 16.53 -4.34 16.93
N LEU A 9 17.63 -3.59 16.80
CA LEU A 9 18.10 -3.09 15.50
C LEU A 9 18.44 -4.23 14.54
N ALA A 10 19.10 -5.30 15.01
CA ALA A 10 19.39 -6.47 14.19
C ALA A 10 18.10 -7.15 13.68
N GLN A 11 17.07 -7.27 14.53
CA GLN A 11 15.76 -7.82 14.14
C GLN A 11 15.07 -6.95 13.08
N ILE A 12 15.06 -5.62 13.28
CA ILE A 12 14.48 -4.65 12.33
C ILE A 12 15.20 -4.75 10.98
N ASN A 13 16.54 -4.73 10.99
CA ASN A 13 17.35 -4.83 9.78
C ASN A 13 17.07 -6.16 9.05
N ASN A 14 16.99 -7.27 9.78
CA ASN A 14 16.69 -8.57 9.17
C ASN A 14 15.28 -8.61 8.55
N PHE A 15 14.27 -8.04 9.22
CA PHE A 15 12.90 -7.98 8.71
C PHE A 15 12.80 -7.21 7.39
N PHE A 16 13.45 -6.04 7.31
CA PHE A 16 13.34 -5.15 6.14
C PHE A 16 14.30 -5.50 5.00
N LEU A 17 15.51 -5.96 5.33
CA LEU A 17 16.58 -6.25 4.36
C LEU A 17 16.73 -7.73 4.05
N ASP A 18 16.00 -8.64 4.68
CA ASP A 18 16.09 -10.10 4.44
C ASP A 18 17.54 -10.60 4.55
N LEU A 19 18.22 -10.25 5.65
CA LEU A 19 19.62 -10.61 5.88
C LEU A 19 19.79 -12.12 6.18
N GLY A 20 18.70 -12.79 6.57
CA GLY A 20 18.64 -14.21 6.91
C GLY A 20 18.99 -14.46 8.37
N GLU A 21 19.35 -15.70 8.68
CA GLU A 21 19.84 -16.04 10.02
C GLU A 21 21.29 -15.54 10.18
N ILE A 22 21.47 -14.25 10.41
CA ILE A 22 22.76 -13.70 10.82
C ILE A 22 22.50 -12.94 12.12
N HIS A 23 22.92 -13.52 13.24
CA HIS A 23 22.63 -12.97 14.57
C HIS A 23 23.46 -11.73 14.88
N ASP A 24 24.69 -11.70 14.39
CA ASP A 24 25.61 -10.57 14.53
C ASP A 24 26.15 -10.19 13.14
N THR A 25 25.60 -9.11 12.59
CA THR A 25 26.01 -8.58 11.28
C THR A 25 27.30 -7.77 11.38
N GLN A 26 27.68 -7.30 12.57
CA GLN A 26 28.77 -6.36 12.80
C GLN A 26 30.02 -7.02 13.42
N ASN A 27 30.04 -8.35 13.50
CA ASN A 27 31.22 -9.09 13.91
C ASN A 27 32.40 -8.82 12.97
N GLY A 28 33.58 -8.45 13.50
CA GLY A 28 34.76 -8.13 12.69
C GLY A 28 35.37 -9.29 11.90
N PHE A 29 35.07 -10.55 12.25
CA PHE A 29 35.62 -11.73 11.56
C PHE A 29 34.79 -12.08 10.32
N LYS A 30 35.25 -11.64 9.14
CA LYS A 30 34.63 -11.96 7.84
C LYS A 30 35.67 -12.45 6.85
N PHE A 31 35.47 -13.67 6.33
CA PHE A 31 36.37 -14.30 5.35
C PHE A 31 35.73 -14.30 3.96
N PHE A 32 36.53 -13.95 2.95
CA PHE A 32 36.09 -13.88 1.56
C PHE A 32 37.14 -14.53 0.66
N THR A 33 36.70 -15.17 -0.42
CA THR A 33 37.64 -15.48 -1.52
C THR A 33 38.05 -14.18 -2.22
N ASN A 34 39.22 -14.16 -2.87
CA ASN A 34 39.69 -12.96 -3.59
C ASN A 34 38.65 -12.44 -4.60
N LYS A 35 38.02 -13.36 -5.34
CA LYS A 35 36.96 -13.04 -6.32
C LYS A 35 35.74 -12.41 -5.63
N THR A 36 35.25 -13.03 -4.56
CA THR A 36 34.09 -12.55 -3.80
C THR A 36 34.34 -11.19 -3.15
N ALA A 37 35.54 -10.98 -2.58
CA ALA A 37 35.92 -9.70 -1.99
C ALA A 37 35.89 -8.58 -3.05
N LYS A 38 36.51 -8.80 -4.21
CA LYS A 38 36.49 -7.82 -5.31
C LYS A 38 35.07 -7.52 -5.80
N GLU A 39 34.16 -8.50 -5.77
CA GLU A 39 32.78 -8.32 -6.18
C GLU A 39 31.97 -7.51 -5.16
N LEU A 40 32.03 -7.87 -3.87
CA LEU A 40 31.22 -7.26 -2.82
C LEU A 40 31.68 -5.86 -2.43
N PHE A 41 32.99 -5.63 -2.41
CA PHE A 41 33.57 -4.35 -2.03
C PHE A 41 33.63 -3.35 -3.19
N ARG A 42 33.29 -3.78 -4.41
CA ARG A 42 33.18 -2.87 -5.56
C ARG A 42 31.98 -1.95 -5.35
N ASN A 43 32.23 -0.64 -5.48
CA ASN A 43 31.22 0.41 -5.33
C ASN A 43 30.43 0.30 -4.01
N LEU A 44 31.13 0.09 -2.89
CA LEU A 44 30.50 0.27 -1.57
C LEU A 44 30.14 1.73 -1.38
N GLU A 45 28.89 1.97 -1.01
CA GLU A 45 28.43 3.31 -0.66
C GLU A 45 28.72 3.63 0.80
N ILE A 46 28.71 2.61 1.65
CA ILE A 46 29.03 2.72 3.06
C ILE A 46 30.48 2.31 3.31
N SER A 47 31.27 3.21 3.90
CA SER A 47 32.70 3.00 4.14
C SER A 47 33.10 2.97 5.62
N ARG A 48 32.15 3.15 6.55
CA ARG A 48 32.46 3.28 7.99
C ARG A 48 31.76 2.23 8.85
N TRP A 49 30.56 2.52 9.37
CA TRP A 49 29.98 1.76 10.47
C TRP A 49 29.14 0.58 9.98
N LEU A 50 28.40 0.76 8.88
CA LEU A 50 27.40 -0.22 8.42
C LEU A 50 27.78 -0.91 7.11
N PHE A 51 29.05 -0.83 6.68
CA PHE A 51 29.51 -1.47 5.43
C PHE A 51 29.25 -2.99 5.45
N ASP A 52 29.31 -3.61 6.62
CA ASP A 52 29.02 -5.02 6.81
C ASP A 52 27.58 -5.41 6.40
N ILE A 53 26.60 -4.56 6.71
CA ILE A 53 25.19 -4.79 6.34
C ILE A 53 25.04 -4.69 4.83
N GLU A 54 25.67 -3.69 4.21
CA GLU A 54 25.65 -3.52 2.75
C GLU A 54 26.26 -4.75 2.05
N ILE A 55 27.39 -5.25 2.53
CA ILE A 55 28.06 -6.43 1.97
C ILE A 55 27.19 -7.67 2.11
N ILE A 56 26.61 -7.91 3.29
CA ILE A 56 25.71 -9.06 3.51
C ILE A 56 24.52 -8.97 2.55
N LYS A 57 23.94 -7.79 2.39
CA LYS A 57 22.80 -7.59 1.48
C LYS A 57 23.20 -7.79 0.02
N LYS A 58 24.34 -7.23 -0.42
CA LYS A 58 24.90 -7.46 -1.77
C LYS A 58 25.13 -8.95 -2.02
N ALA A 59 25.75 -9.66 -1.07
CA ALA A 59 26.00 -11.09 -1.18
C ALA A 59 24.71 -11.91 -1.33
N LYS A 60 23.64 -11.55 -0.62
CA LYS A 60 22.32 -12.17 -0.78
C LYS A 60 21.72 -11.90 -2.16
N VAL A 61 21.78 -10.65 -2.63
CA VAL A 61 21.24 -10.25 -3.93
C VAL A 61 21.99 -10.91 -5.09
N THR A 62 23.31 -11.11 -4.97
CA THR A 62 24.13 -11.82 -5.96
C THR A 62 24.06 -13.36 -5.84
N GLY A 63 23.34 -13.89 -4.86
CA GLY A 63 23.16 -15.33 -4.68
C GLY A 63 24.38 -16.05 -4.10
N LEU A 64 25.29 -15.34 -3.45
CA LEU A 64 26.46 -15.93 -2.80
C LEU A 64 26.07 -16.71 -1.53
N LYS A 65 26.71 -17.86 -1.33
CA LYS A 65 26.52 -18.68 -0.12
C LYS A 65 27.27 -18.04 1.05
N ILE A 66 26.54 -17.69 2.11
CA ILE A 66 27.09 -17.22 3.38
C ILE A 66 27.11 -18.40 4.35
N VAL A 67 28.28 -18.71 4.90
CA VAL A 67 28.48 -19.77 5.91
C VAL A 67 28.88 -19.14 7.23
N ARG A 68 28.22 -19.53 8.33
CA ARG A 68 28.57 -19.10 9.68
C ARG A 68 29.57 -20.08 10.28
N LEU A 69 30.70 -19.57 10.77
CA LEU A 69 31.69 -20.34 11.52
C LEU A 69 31.62 -19.92 12.99
N PRO A 70 31.64 -20.87 13.94
CA PRO A 70 31.67 -20.53 15.36
C PRO A 70 33.02 -19.88 15.69
N VAL A 71 32.98 -18.70 16.29
CA VAL A 71 34.15 -18.00 16.82
C VAL A 71 33.87 -17.69 18.29
N VAL A 72 34.80 -18.03 19.17
CA VAL A 72 34.78 -17.61 20.56
C VAL A 72 35.54 -16.30 20.64
N TRP A 73 34.85 -15.23 21.05
CA TRP A 73 35.43 -13.90 21.22
C TRP A 73 34.95 -13.34 22.57
N GLU A 74 35.89 -12.71 23.28
CA GLU A 74 35.65 -12.03 24.56
C GLU A 74 35.67 -10.51 24.36
N ASP A 75 34.62 -9.83 24.79
CA ASP A 75 34.46 -8.38 24.62
C ASP A 75 35.35 -7.64 25.63
N VAL A 76 36.30 -6.86 25.13
CA VAL A 76 37.15 -6.00 25.97
C VAL A 76 36.42 -4.67 26.12
N ALA A 77 35.85 -4.45 27.31
CA ALA A 77 34.83 -3.44 27.61
C ALA A 77 35.30 -1.97 27.55
N GLU A 78 35.76 -1.49 26.39
CA GLU A 78 35.97 -0.08 26.11
C GLU A 78 35.13 0.37 24.90
N SER A 79 33.86 0.70 25.14
CA SER A 79 32.96 1.25 24.12
C SER A 79 33.36 2.68 23.73
N LYS A 80 34.06 2.83 22.60
CA LYS A 80 34.49 4.13 22.01
C LYS A 80 33.42 4.88 21.20
N VAL A 81 32.13 4.50 21.27
CA VAL A 81 31.07 5.13 20.46
C VAL A 81 30.47 6.34 21.19
N GLY A 82 30.63 7.53 20.62
CA GLY A 82 30.05 8.78 21.13
C GLY A 82 28.56 8.90 20.78
N LEU A 83 27.73 9.27 21.76
CA LEU A 83 26.26 9.31 21.61
C LEU A 83 25.72 10.39 20.64
N GLY A 84 26.58 11.28 20.11
CA GLY A 84 26.18 12.40 19.26
C GLY A 84 26.43 12.18 17.77
N LYS A 85 27.62 12.57 17.30
CA LYS A 85 27.98 12.54 15.87
C LYS A 85 27.98 11.13 15.28
N ASP A 86 28.42 10.13 16.04
CA ASP A 86 28.48 8.75 15.57
C ASP A 86 27.07 8.18 15.37
N PHE A 87 26.12 8.52 16.25
CA PHE A 87 24.72 8.10 16.10
C PHE A 87 24.08 8.65 14.82
N LEU A 88 24.28 9.94 14.51
CA LEU A 88 23.76 10.54 13.28
C LEU A 88 24.44 9.95 12.03
N SER A 89 25.73 9.65 12.08
CA SER A 89 26.44 8.96 10.99
C SER A 89 25.84 7.59 10.72
N VAL A 90 25.63 6.78 11.76
CA VAL A 90 25.01 5.44 11.65
C VAL A 90 23.59 5.52 11.10
N ALA A 91 22.78 6.47 11.57
CA ALA A 91 21.42 6.67 11.05
C ALA A 91 21.42 7.04 9.56
N GLY A 92 22.32 7.94 9.15
CA GLY A 92 22.49 8.32 7.74
C GLY A 92 22.92 7.16 6.86
N GLU A 93 23.91 6.37 7.31
CA GLU A 93 24.37 5.17 6.59
C GLU A 93 23.24 4.14 6.44
N LEU A 94 22.43 3.93 7.49
CA LEU A 94 21.31 3.00 7.44
C LEU A 94 20.22 3.48 6.47
N MET A 95 19.96 4.79 6.43
CA MET A 95 19.02 5.38 5.48
C MET A 95 19.45 5.13 4.05
N VAL A 96 20.73 5.31 3.72
CA VAL A 96 21.28 5.01 2.39
C VAL A 96 21.08 3.54 2.04
N ILE A 97 21.40 2.61 2.96
CA ILE A 97 21.16 1.17 2.76
C ILE A 97 19.68 0.88 2.47
N TYR A 98 18.77 1.47 3.24
CA TYR A 98 17.33 1.28 3.05
C TYR A 98 16.80 1.86 1.74
N LEU A 99 17.33 2.99 1.28
CA LEU A 99 16.96 3.58 0.00
C LEU A 99 17.45 2.71 -1.17
N ASN A 100 18.67 2.19 -1.09
CA ASN A 100 19.25 1.35 -2.15
C ASN A 100 18.60 -0.02 -2.26
N PHE A 101 18.26 -0.62 -1.12
CA PHE A 101 17.65 -1.94 -1.05
C PHE A 101 16.17 -1.88 -0.66
N PHE A 102 15.49 -0.80 -1.07
CA PHE A 102 14.10 -0.56 -0.71
C PHE A 102 13.20 -1.72 -1.17
N SER A 103 12.42 -2.28 -0.25
CA SER A 103 11.64 -3.50 -0.47
C SER A 103 10.13 -3.27 -0.36
N PHE A 104 9.34 -4.24 -0.83
CA PHE A 104 7.88 -4.22 -0.68
C PHE A 104 7.44 -4.14 0.79
N LYS A 105 8.19 -4.76 1.71
CA LYS A 105 7.88 -4.72 3.15
C LYS A 105 8.03 -3.31 3.71
N MET A 106 9.08 -2.59 3.30
CA MET A 106 9.28 -1.18 3.69
C MET A 106 8.15 -0.31 3.16
N PHE A 107 7.77 -0.48 1.88
CA PHE A 107 6.59 0.17 1.31
C PHE A 107 5.34 -0.10 2.16
N LEU A 108 5.05 -1.36 2.46
CA LEU A 108 3.82 -1.74 3.15
C LEU A 108 3.75 -1.13 4.55
N VAL A 109 4.86 -1.15 5.31
CA VAL A 109 4.93 -0.53 6.64
C VAL A 109 4.76 0.98 6.55
N LEU A 110 5.48 1.64 5.65
CA LEU A 110 5.37 3.09 5.46
C LEU A 110 3.95 3.50 5.06
N PHE A 111 3.36 2.78 4.11
CA PHE A 111 2.01 3.04 3.62
C PHE A 111 0.95 2.82 4.70
N LEU A 112 1.03 1.72 5.46
CA LEU A 112 0.13 1.45 6.59
C LEU A 112 0.29 2.49 7.69
N PHE A 113 1.52 2.90 8.01
CA PHE A 113 1.77 3.95 8.98
C PHE A 113 1.12 5.27 8.55
N CYS A 114 1.39 5.73 7.33
CA CYS A 114 0.79 6.96 6.80
C CYS A 114 -0.74 6.90 6.75
N LEU A 115 -1.30 5.78 6.27
CA LEU A 115 -2.75 5.59 6.21
C LEU A 115 -3.37 5.62 7.61
N THR A 116 -2.72 4.98 8.58
CA THR A 116 -3.17 4.99 9.99
C THR A 116 -3.10 6.40 10.57
N VAL A 117 -2.01 7.14 10.34
CA VAL A 117 -1.87 8.52 10.85
C VAL A 117 -2.96 9.42 10.27
N VAL A 118 -3.25 9.32 8.96
CA VAL A 118 -4.28 10.13 8.30
C VAL A 118 -5.68 9.78 8.82
N LEU A 119 -5.95 8.51 9.11
CA LEU A 119 -7.27 8.06 9.55
C LEU A 119 -7.47 8.02 11.06
N ALA A 120 -6.41 8.10 11.86
CA ALA A 120 -6.47 8.01 13.32
C ALA A 120 -7.47 8.98 13.97
N PRO A 121 -7.57 10.26 13.56
CA PRO A 121 -8.58 11.16 14.12
C PRO A 121 -10.01 10.65 13.92
N PHE A 122 -10.30 10.08 12.76
CA PHE A 122 -11.62 9.56 12.39
C PHE A 122 -11.90 8.18 12.98
N VAL A 123 -10.88 7.40 13.34
CA VAL A 123 -11.08 6.16 14.10
C VAL A 123 -11.47 6.47 15.55
N VAL A 124 -10.83 7.47 16.17
CA VAL A 124 -11.12 7.88 17.56
C VAL A 124 -12.44 8.65 17.65
N ARG A 125 -12.73 9.51 16.66
CA ARG A 125 -13.97 10.29 16.55
C ARG A 125 -14.56 10.16 15.14
N PRO A 126 -15.27 9.05 14.84
CA PRO A 126 -15.89 8.83 13.52
C PRO A 126 -16.86 9.95 13.10
N ASP A 127 -17.50 10.58 14.07
CA ASP A 127 -18.44 11.68 13.86
C ASP A 127 -17.80 12.90 13.18
N TRP A 128 -16.47 13.08 13.30
CA TRP A 128 -15.76 14.18 12.63
C TRP A 128 -15.75 14.05 11.11
N LEU A 129 -15.90 12.83 10.59
CA LEU A 129 -16.06 12.59 9.16
C LEU A 129 -17.51 12.79 8.74
N VAL A 130 -18.45 12.26 9.53
CA VAL A 130 -19.85 12.08 9.16
C VAL A 130 -20.71 13.32 9.42
N LEU A 131 -20.47 14.02 10.53
CA LEU A 131 -21.21 15.23 10.91
C LEU A 131 -20.58 16.50 10.36
N ARG A 132 -19.73 16.35 9.33
CA ARG A 132 -19.15 17.47 8.62
C ARG A 132 -20.18 17.93 7.59
N ASN A 133 -20.79 19.09 7.83
CA ASN A 133 -21.79 19.71 6.95
C ASN A 133 -21.48 19.47 5.45
N GLY A 134 -22.52 19.14 4.66
CA GLY A 134 -22.41 18.81 3.24
C GLY A 134 -23.01 17.44 2.93
N ASP A 135 -22.65 16.85 1.78
CA ASP A 135 -23.28 15.62 1.28
C ASP A 135 -23.18 14.44 2.27
N PHE A 136 -22.18 14.43 3.14
CA PHE A 136 -22.06 13.42 4.18
C PHE A 136 -23.24 13.39 5.16
N SER A 137 -23.53 14.55 5.77
CA SER A 137 -24.63 14.68 6.73
C SER A 137 -25.99 14.74 6.04
N ASP A 138 -26.02 15.28 4.82
CA ASP A 138 -27.26 15.68 4.17
C ASP A 138 -27.81 14.57 3.26
N LEU A 139 -26.94 13.72 2.69
CA LEU A 139 -27.31 12.69 1.72
C LEU A 139 -26.82 11.30 2.11
N ILE A 140 -25.51 11.11 2.29
CA ILE A 140 -24.89 9.78 2.44
C ILE A 140 -25.31 9.11 3.75
N TRP A 141 -25.21 9.82 4.88
CA TRP A 141 -25.51 9.23 6.16
C TRP A 141 -27.00 8.87 6.31
N PRO A 142 -27.96 9.77 5.98
CA PRO A 142 -29.38 9.42 5.99
C PRO A 142 -29.71 8.23 5.10
N ASP A 143 -29.14 8.16 3.90
CA ASP A 143 -29.31 7.04 2.96
C ASP A 143 -28.85 5.71 3.58
N TYR A 144 -27.60 5.68 4.04
CA TYR A 144 -27.01 4.47 4.63
C TYR A 144 -27.74 4.05 5.91
N TYR A 145 -28.20 5.02 6.72
CA TYR A 145 -28.99 4.75 7.91
C TYR A 145 -30.34 4.12 7.54
N PHE A 146 -31.07 4.70 6.58
CA PHE A 146 -32.36 4.20 6.11
C PHE A 146 -32.26 2.77 5.55
N VAL A 147 -31.26 2.52 4.71
CA VAL A 147 -31.01 1.18 4.14
C VAL A 147 -30.65 0.18 5.23
N LYS A 148 -29.77 0.55 6.16
CA LYS A 148 -29.38 -0.31 7.27
C LYS A 148 -30.57 -0.64 8.17
N ASP A 149 -31.35 0.35 8.57
CA ASP A 149 -32.51 0.17 9.44
C ASP A 149 -33.57 -0.72 8.77
N SER A 150 -33.81 -0.50 7.47
CA SER A 150 -34.72 -1.32 6.66
C SER A 150 -34.35 -2.80 6.67
N ILE A 151 -33.05 -3.12 6.57
CA ILE A 151 -32.59 -4.51 6.48
C ILE A 151 -32.43 -5.14 7.86
N VAL A 152 -31.78 -4.44 8.79
CA VAL A 152 -31.40 -4.98 10.09
C VAL A 152 -32.58 -5.03 11.05
N ASN A 153 -33.41 -4.00 11.08
CA ASN A 153 -34.51 -3.89 12.03
C ASN A 153 -35.86 -4.24 11.39
N LEU A 154 -36.13 -3.74 10.18
CA LEU A 154 -37.42 -3.97 9.50
C LEU A 154 -37.44 -5.24 8.65
N HIS A 155 -36.30 -5.92 8.46
CA HIS A 155 -36.17 -7.16 7.70
C HIS A 155 -36.74 -7.08 6.27
N GLN A 156 -36.61 -5.91 5.64
CA GLN A 156 -37.10 -5.64 4.29
C GLN A 156 -36.00 -5.07 3.39
N ILE A 157 -36.10 -5.35 2.10
CA ILE A 157 -35.26 -4.68 1.09
C ILE A 157 -36.00 -3.40 0.67
N PRO A 158 -35.44 -2.20 0.96
CA PRO A 158 -36.09 -0.97 0.57
C PRO A 158 -36.00 -0.77 -0.94
N PHE A 159 -37.15 -0.55 -1.59
CA PHE A 159 -37.23 -0.18 -3.01
C PHE A 159 -37.40 1.34 -3.21
N TRP A 160 -37.88 2.04 -2.18
CA TRP A 160 -38.14 3.47 -2.20
C TRP A 160 -37.66 4.10 -0.90
N ASN A 161 -36.89 5.17 -1.01
CA ASN A 161 -36.39 5.94 0.11
C ASN A 161 -37.17 7.27 0.19
N PRO A 162 -38.11 7.43 1.14
CA PRO A 162 -38.92 8.64 1.28
C PRO A 162 -38.17 9.79 1.95
N THR A 163 -36.98 9.54 2.50
CA THR A 163 -36.25 10.50 3.36
C THR A 163 -35.40 11.49 2.57
N LEU A 164 -35.08 11.20 1.31
CA LEU A 164 -34.25 12.03 0.44
C LEU A 164 -35.06 12.57 -0.73
N PHE A 165 -34.91 13.86 -1.05
CA PHE A 165 -35.52 14.55 -2.20
C PHE A 165 -37.04 14.34 -2.37
N SER A 166 -37.79 14.22 -1.29
CA SER A 166 -39.23 13.86 -1.29
C SER A 166 -39.53 12.45 -1.83
N GLY A 167 -38.51 11.61 -1.96
CA GLY A 167 -38.59 10.25 -2.42
C GLY A 167 -37.67 9.95 -3.61
N ILE A 168 -36.81 8.94 -3.46
CA ILE A 168 -36.00 8.40 -4.56
C ILE A 168 -36.11 6.86 -4.62
N PRO A 169 -35.97 6.24 -5.81
CA PRO A 169 -35.79 4.80 -5.91
C PRO A 169 -34.51 4.36 -5.21
N GLU A 170 -34.63 3.44 -4.26
CA GLU A 170 -33.48 2.93 -3.49
C GLU A 170 -32.68 1.89 -4.28
N ILE A 171 -33.32 1.11 -5.16
CA ILE A 171 -32.57 0.24 -6.08
C ILE A 171 -32.12 1.04 -7.29
N ASN A 172 -31.07 1.83 -7.09
CA ASN A 172 -30.40 2.58 -8.15
C ASN A 172 -28.89 2.23 -8.19
N PRO A 173 -28.17 2.50 -9.30
CA PRO A 173 -26.76 2.13 -9.45
C PRO A 173 -25.79 2.75 -8.43
N GLN A 174 -26.20 3.78 -7.68
CA GLN A 174 -25.40 4.43 -6.65
C GLN A 174 -25.82 4.03 -5.23
N SER A 175 -26.82 3.17 -5.10
CA SER A 175 -27.30 2.72 -3.80
C SER A 175 -26.24 1.91 -3.08
N MET A 176 -26.17 2.14 -1.77
CA MET A 176 -25.38 1.37 -0.86
C MET A 176 -25.57 -0.15 -1.06
N LEU A 177 -26.78 -0.59 -1.38
CA LEU A 177 -27.16 -2.01 -1.50
C LEU A 177 -26.41 -2.76 -2.59
N LEU A 178 -26.22 -2.13 -3.75
CA LEU A 178 -25.69 -2.81 -4.94
C LEU A 178 -24.18 -2.92 -4.95
N TYR A 179 -23.49 -2.24 -4.01
CA TYR A 179 -22.03 -2.29 -3.90
C TYR A 179 -21.62 -3.19 -2.71
N PRO A 180 -21.19 -4.46 -2.95
CA PRO A 180 -20.98 -5.43 -1.88
C PRO A 180 -20.04 -5.00 -0.74
N PRO A 181 -18.96 -4.24 -0.99
CA PRO A 181 -18.12 -3.75 0.11
C PRO A 181 -18.91 -2.97 1.17
N ASN A 182 -19.96 -2.23 0.78
CA ASN A 182 -20.78 -1.47 1.72
C ASN A 182 -21.53 -2.33 2.73
N TRP A 183 -21.72 -3.63 2.47
CA TRP A 183 -22.46 -4.52 3.35
C TRP A 183 -21.81 -4.67 4.73
N ILE A 184 -20.53 -4.29 4.89
CA ILE A 184 -19.89 -4.19 6.20
C ILE A 184 -20.61 -3.22 7.15
N SER A 185 -21.31 -2.22 6.61
CA SER A 185 -22.10 -1.27 7.39
C SER A 185 -23.33 -1.88 8.04
N PHE A 186 -23.81 -3.04 7.57
CA PHE A 186 -24.86 -3.80 8.26
C PHE A 186 -24.34 -4.42 9.56
N LEU A 187 -23.04 -4.76 9.62
CA LEU A 187 -22.42 -5.43 10.75
C LEU A 187 -21.84 -4.46 11.79
N LEU A 188 -21.29 -3.33 11.34
CA LEU A 188 -20.58 -2.37 12.20
C LEU A 188 -21.40 -1.10 12.45
N PRO A 189 -21.12 -0.33 13.53
CA PRO A 189 -21.67 1.02 13.68
C PRO A 189 -21.41 1.86 12.43
N LEU A 190 -22.43 2.58 11.95
CA LEU A 190 -22.40 3.22 10.62
C LEU A 190 -21.23 4.21 10.47
N ASN A 191 -20.98 5.03 11.48
CA ASN A 191 -19.92 6.04 11.40
C ASN A 191 -18.54 5.38 11.31
N PHE A 192 -18.35 4.26 12.01
CA PHE A 192 -17.11 3.50 11.95
C PHE A 192 -16.98 2.73 10.63
N SER A 193 -18.08 2.16 10.11
CA SER A 193 -18.04 1.39 8.87
C SER A 193 -17.61 2.25 7.68
N LEU A 194 -18.04 3.52 7.61
CA LEU A 194 -17.63 4.46 6.55
C LEU A 194 -16.13 4.76 6.60
N VAL A 195 -15.57 5.01 7.80
CA VAL A 195 -14.12 5.21 7.98
C VAL A 195 -13.36 3.94 7.59
N PHE A 196 -13.86 2.78 8.00
CA PHE A 196 -13.27 1.49 7.68
C PHE A 196 -13.32 1.17 6.18
N LEU A 197 -14.39 1.55 5.48
CA LEU A 197 -14.49 1.44 4.03
C LEU A 197 -13.44 2.30 3.33
N ILE A 198 -13.24 3.56 3.75
CA ILE A 198 -12.16 4.40 3.22
C ILE A 198 -10.81 3.71 3.42
N PHE A 199 -10.54 3.22 4.63
CA PHE A 199 -9.31 2.49 4.93
C PHE A 199 -9.09 1.32 3.98
N LEU A 200 -10.10 0.45 3.81
CA LEU A 200 -10.01 -0.75 2.99
C LEU A 200 -9.79 -0.43 1.52
N HIS A 201 -10.51 0.56 0.96
CA HIS A 201 -10.34 0.96 -0.43
C HIS A 201 -8.96 1.56 -0.69
N VAL A 202 -8.49 2.45 0.19
CA VAL A 202 -7.16 3.06 0.05
C VAL A 202 -6.07 1.99 0.20
N LEU A 203 -6.22 1.07 1.14
CA LEU A 203 -5.27 -0.03 1.36
C LEU A 203 -5.14 -0.93 0.14
N ILE A 204 -6.27 -1.45 -0.36
CA ILE A 204 -6.30 -2.33 -1.54
C ILE A 204 -5.74 -1.59 -2.75
N ALA A 205 -6.17 -0.35 -2.98
CA ALA A 205 -5.74 0.42 -4.12
C ALA A 205 -4.25 0.76 -4.09
N GLY A 206 -3.69 1.06 -2.91
CA GLY A 206 -2.26 1.30 -2.76
C GLY A 206 -1.42 0.06 -3.05
N ILE A 207 -1.86 -1.12 -2.58
CA ILE A 207 -1.18 -2.38 -2.89
C ILE A 207 -1.25 -2.67 -4.40
N LEU A 208 -2.42 -2.55 -5.03
CA LEU A 208 -2.59 -2.81 -6.45
C LEU A 208 -1.80 -1.82 -7.32
N MET A 209 -1.77 -0.53 -6.95
CA MET A 209 -0.98 0.48 -7.64
C MET A 209 0.53 0.21 -7.50
N TYR A 210 0.99 -0.24 -6.33
CA TYR A 210 2.39 -0.67 -6.15
C TYR A 210 2.71 -1.85 -7.07
N LEU A 211 1.86 -2.87 -7.10
CA LEU A 211 2.07 -4.05 -7.93
C LEU A 211 2.03 -3.70 -9.42
N PHE A 212 1.13 -2.82 -9.84
CA PHE A 212 1.08 -2.31 -11.21
C PHE A 212 2.39 -1.60 -11.59
N SER A 213 2.80 -0.61 -10.81
CA SER A 213 4.03 0.15 -11.08
C SER A 213 5.29 -0.72 -11.05
N ASN A 214 5.43 -1.62 -10.07
CA ASN A 214 6.61 -2.47 -9.94
C ASN A 214 6.64 -3.66 -10.90
N LYS A 215 5.53 -4.40 -11.06
CA LYS A 215 5.49 -5.65 -11.85
C LYS A 215 5.08 -5.43 -13.30
N ILE A 216 4.21 -4.47 -13.58
CA ILE A 216 3.74 -4.17 -14.93
C ILE A 216 4.67 -3.17 -15.59
N LEU A 217 4.84 -1.98 -14.99
CA LEU A 217 5.68 -0.91 -15.54
C LEU A 217 7.19 -1.10 -15.28
N LYS A 218 7.59 -2.06 -14.44
CA LYS A 218 8.99 -2.34 -14.07
C LYS A 218 9.71 -1.16 -13.40
N LEU A 219 8.96 -0.30 -12.69
CA LEU A 219 9.56 0.78 -11.91
C LEU A 219 10.29 0.24 -10.67
N PRO A 220 11.39 0.87 -10.23
CA PRO A 220 12.06 0.47 -9.00
C PRO A 220 11.12 0.63 -7.78
N PRO A 221 11.33 -0.12 -6.70
CA PRO A 221 10.47 -0.12 -5.50
C PRO A 221 10.19 1.27 -4.91
N LEU A 222 11.21 2.14 -4.88
CA LEU A 222 11.07 3.50 -4.37
C LEU A 222 10.17 4.37 -5.26
N ALA A 223 10.37 4.34 -6.58
CA ALA A 223 9.52 5.07 -7.53
C ALA A 223 8.07 4.55 -7.52
N SER A 224 7.90 3.23 -7.38
CA SER A 224 6.58 2.59 -7.21
C SER A 224 5.87 3.11 -5.95
N THR A 225 6.61 3.29 -4.85
CA THR A 225 6.09 3.87 -3.61
C THR A 225 5.64 5.31 -3.83
N VAL A 226 6.46 6.14 -4.48
CA VAL A 226 6.08 7.53 -4.80
C VAL A 226 4.79 7.58 -5.62
N MET A 227 4.63 6.69 -6.62
CA MET A 227 3.41 6.59 -7.41
C MET A 227 2.18 6.27 -6.55
N VAL A 228 2.29 5.35 -5.59
CA VAL A 228 1.21 5.04 -4.65
C VAL A 228 0.85 6.27 -3.82
N PHE A 229 1.83 7.00 -3.30
CA PHE A 229 1.56 8.18 -2.47
C PHE A 229 0.88 9.30 -3.25
N ILE A 230 1.33 9.57 -4.48
CA ILE A 230 0.68 10.55 -5.35
C ILE A 230 -0.77 10.15 -5.64
N PHE A 231 -1.03 8.87 -5.88
CA PHE A 231 -2.37 8.37 -6.18
C PHE A 231 -3.30 8.37 -4.97
N CYS A 232 -2.91 7.68 -3.88
CA CYS A 232 -3.73 7.45 -2.69
C CYS A 232 -3.82 8.66 -1.75
N PHE A 233 -2.83 9.56 -1.75
CA PHE A 233 -2.81 10.76 -0.91
C PHE A 233 -2.94 12.06 -1.71
N SER A 234 -3.51 11.98 -2.92
CA SER A 234 -3.80 13.19 -3.71
C SER A 234 -4.78 14.10 -2.98
N PRO A 235 -4.57 15.43 -2.97
CA PRO A 235 -5.52 16.39 -2.41
C PRO A 235 -6.90 16.29 -3.06
N PHE A 236 -6.95 15.93 -4.35
CA PHE A 236 -8.20 15.72 -5.07
C PHE A 236 -9.03 14.60 -4.46
N LEU A 237 -8.45 13.41 -4.24
CA LEU A 237 -9.16 12.27 -3.66
C LEU A 237 -9.66 12.59 -2.25
N TRP A 238 -8.79 13.12 -1.39
CA TRP A 238 -9.15 13.45 -0.01
C TRP A 238 -10.14 14.61 0.08
N GLY A 239 -10.12 15.55 -0.88
CA GLY A 239 -11.14 16.57 -1.04
C GLY A 239 -12.52 15.98 -1.36
N LYS A 240 -12.59 14.93 -2.20
CA LYS A 240 -13.85 14.22 -2.47
C LYS A 240 -14.37 13.47 -1.26
N PHE A 241 -13.50 12.80 -0.50
CA PHE A 241 -13.89 12.22 0.77
C PHE A 241 -14.37 13.30 1.74
N ALA A 242 -13.64 14.39 1.91
CA ALA A 242 -13.99 15.45 2.85
C ALA A 242 -15.39 16.06 2.67
N VAL A 243 -15.90 16.12 1.43
CA VAL A 243 -17.22 16.70 1.10
C VAL A 243 -18.35 15.66 1.09
N GLY A 244 -18.02 14.35 1.16
CA GLY A 244 -19.02 13.28 1.15
C GLY A 244 -19.22 12.58 -0.20
N HIS A 245 -18.39 12.89 -1.21
CA HIS A 245 -18.40 12.17 -2.49
C HIS A 245 -17.66 10.81 -2.39
N LEU A 246 -18.08 9.95 -1.46
CA LEU A 246 -17.45 8.65 -1.19
C LEU A 246 -17.44 7.74 -2.40
N ILE A 247 -18.59 7.61 -3.06
CA ILE A 247 -18.82 6.74 -4.21
C ILE A 247 -17.85 7.06 -5.36
N LEU A 248 -17.64 8.36 -5.62
CA LEU A 248 -16.67 8.84 -6.59
C LEU A 248 -15.23 8.49 -6.16
N GLY A 249 -14.87 8.74 -4.90
CA GLY A 249 -13.53 8.44 -4.38
C GLY A 249 -13.20 6.94 -4.42
N PHE A 250 -14.14 6.08 -4.05
CA PHE A 250 -13.98 4.62 -4.15
C PHE A 250 -13.80 4.18 -5.61
N SER A 251 -14.61 4.73 -6.53
CA SER A 251 -14.49 4.44 -7.97
C SER A 251 -13.12 4.79 -8.52
N LEU A 252 -12.55 5.94 -8.13
CA LEU A 252 -11.21 6.35 -8.54
C LEU A 252 -10.13 5.40 -8.01
N LEU A 253 -10.24 4.96 -6.75
CA LEU A 253 -9.30 4.02 -6.15
C LEU A 253 -9.34 2.64 -6.83
N LEU A 254 -10.53 2.16 -7.21
CA LEU A 254 -10.73 0.88 -7.90
C LEU A 254 -10.06 0.82 -9.29
N ILE A 255 -9.76 1.95 -9.92
CA ILE A 255 -9.01 2.01 -11.20
C ILE A 255 -7.66 1.29 -11.07
N SER A 256 -7.03 1.32 -9.89
CA SER A 256 -5.78 0.59 -9.62
C SER A 256 -5.89 -0.92 -9.89
N GLY A 257 -7.06 -1.53 -9.62
CA GLY A 257 -7.31 -2.93 -9.91
C GLY A 257 -7.46 -3.22 -11.41
N VAL A 258 -8.15 -2.33 -12.14
CA VAL A 258 -8.23 -2.42 -13.61
C VAL A 258 -6.83 -2.33 -14.23
N LEU A 259 -6.01 -1.38 -13.77
CA LEU A 259 -4.64 -1.21 -14.25
C LEU A 259 -3.77 -2.44 -13.95
N PHE A 260 -3.82 -2.95 -12.72
CA PHE A 260 -2.99 -4.10 -12.34
C PHE A 260 -3.43 -5.37 -13.08
N PHE A 261 -4.69 -5.80 -12.94
CA PHE A 261 -5.16 -7.05 -13.52
C PHE A 261 -5.23 -6.99 -15.04
N GLY A 262 -5.61 -5.84 -15.62
CA GLY A 262 -5.56 -5.61 -17.06
C GLY A 262 -4.12 -5.66 -17.60
N GLY A 263 -3.16 -5.11 -16.85
CA GLY A 263 -1.74 -5.22 -17.17
C GLY A 263 -1.20 -6.65 -17.08
N VAL A 264 -1.65 -7.44 -16.11
CA VAL A 264 -1.34 -8.88 -16.01
C VAL A 264 -1.92 -9.63 -17.22
N PHE A 265 -3.20 -9.40 -17.53
CA PHE A 265 -3.90 -10.01 -18.66
C PHE A 265 -3.20 -9.71 -19.99
N TYR A 266 -2.77 -8.46 -20.19
CA TYR A 266 -2.02 -8.09 -21.39
C TYR A 266 -0.69 -8.84 -21.53
N LYS A 267 0.08 -9.00 -20.43
CA LYS A 267 1.36 -9.74 -20.48
C LYS A 267 1.18 -11.25 -20.65
N LYS A 268 0.15 -11.81 -20.04
CA LYS A 268 -0.15 -13.24 -20.10
C LYS A 268 -1.67 -13.43 -19.99
N PRO A 269 -2.37 -13.56 -21.12
CA PRO A 269 -3.81 -13.73 -21.12
C PRO A 269 -4.20 -15.02 -20.38
N ASP A 270 -4.94 -14.88 -19.29
CA ASP A 270 -5.50 -16.00 -18.55
C ASP A 270 -6.88 -15.65 -17.98
N PHE A 271 -7.68 -16.67 -17.67
CA PHE A 271 -9.05 -16.48 -17.19
C PHE A 271 -9.10 -15.72 -15.86
N LYS A 272 -8.11 -15.90 -14.99
CA LYS A 272 -8.08 -15.24 -13.67
C LYS A 272 -7.89 -13.73 -13.80
N SER A 273 -6.89 -13.28 -14.57
CA SER A 273 -6.67 -11.84 -14.76
C SER A 273 -7.82 -11.19 -15.52
N PHE A 274 -8.44 -11.88 -16.48
CA PHE A 274 -9.67 -11.42 -17.13
C PHE A 274 -10.80 -11.25 -16.12
N LEU A 275 -11.09 -12.28 -15.31
CA LEU A 275 -12.16 -12.27 -14.32
C LEU A 275 -11.98 -11.12 -13.31
N PHE A 276 -10.77 -10.96 -12.76
CA PHE A 276 -10.52 -9.86 -11.83
C PHE A 276 -10.64 -8.49 -12.50
N THR A 277 -10.17 -8.33 -13.74
CA THR A 277 -10.34 -7.08 -14.49
C THR A 277 -11.83 -6.75 -14.66
N ALA A 278 -12.63 -7.74 -15.04
CA ALA A 278 -14.09 -7.60 -15.17
C ALA A 278 -14.76 -7.25 -13.83
N ILE A 279 -14.37 -7.90 -12.73
CA ILE A 279 -14.86 -7.59 -11.39
C ILE A 279 -14.58 -6.12 -11.03
N PHE A 280 -13.36 -5.62 -11.24
CA PHE A 280 -13.05 -4.23 -10.94
C PHE A 280 -13.86 -3.26 -11.82
N PHE A 281 -14.06 -3.55 -13.11
CA PHE A 281 -14.99 -2.77 -13.93
C PHE A 281 -16.41 -2.79 -13.38
N SER A 282 -16.95 -3.95 -13.01
CA SER A 282 -18.29 -4.07 -12.43
C SER A 282 -18.40 -3.28 -11.12
N LEU A 283 -17.40 -3.33 -10.25
CA LEU A 283 -17.38 -2.57 -9.00
C LEU A 283 -17.33 -1.05 -9.23
N ILE A 284 -16.63 -0.59 -10.28
CA ILE A 284 -16.63 0.84 -10.66
C ILE A 284 -18.01 1.22 -11.22
N TYR A 285 -18.64 0.38 -12.04
CA TYR A 285 -19.97 0.63 -12.58
C TYR A 285 -21.04 0.75 -11.49
N LEU A 286 -21.02 -0.18 -10.53
CA LEU A 286 -21.93 -0.24 -9.38
C LEU A 286 -21.69 0.87 -8.35
N ASN A 287 -20.65 1.68 -8.49
CA ASN A 287 -20.50 2.91 -7.71
C ASN A 287 -20.81 4.12 -8.58
N HIS A 288 -20.03 4.32 -9.64
CA HIS A 288 -20.07 5.55 -10.41
C HIS A 288 -19.99 5.27 -11.92
N PRO A 289 -21.15 5.17 -12.61
CA PRO A 289 -21.20 4.90 -14.05
C PRO A 289 -20.36 5.86 -14.90
N GLY A 290 -20.25 7.13 -14.49
CA GLY A 290 -19.37 8.10 -15.16
C GLY A 290 -17.89 7.73 -15.13
N ILE A 291 -17.35 7.30 -13.98
CA ILE A 291 -15.95 6.86 -13.89
C ILE A 291 -15.75 5.54 -14.63
N TRP A 292 -16.74 4.66 -14.61
CA TRP A 292 -16.71 3.44 -15.40
C TRP A 292 -16.56 3.73 -16.89
N TYR A 293 -17.34 4.68 -17.43
CA TYR A 293 -17.25 5.09 -18.83
C TYR A 293 -15.83 5.56 -19.19
N TYR A 294 -15.24 6.43 -18.36
CA TYR A 294 -13.86 6.88 -18.58
C TYR A 294 -12.87 5.72 -18.48
N ALA A 295 -12.99 4.83 -17.49
CA ALA A 295 -12.10 3.70 -17.32
C ALA A 295 -12.14 2.75 -18.54
N VAL A 296 -13.31 2.48 -19.09
CA VAL A 296 -13.47 1.67 -20.31
C VAL A 296 -12.85 2.37 -21.51
N LEU A 297 -13.17 3.66 -21.71
CA LEU A 297 -12.65 4.43 -22.85
C LEU A 297 -11.12 4.51 -22.85
N PHE A 298 -10.50 4.78 -21.70
CA PHE A 298 -9.05 4.79 -21.58
C PHE A 298 -8.42 3.40 -21.76
N SER A 299 -9.09 2.35 -21.30
CA SER A 299 -8.62 0.97 -21.49
C SER A 299 -8.68 0.56 -22.97
N MET A 300 -9.75 0.91 -23.68
CA MET A 300 -9.86 0.70 -25.12
C MET A 300 -8.81 1.49 -25.89
N ALA A 301 -8.60 2.77 -25.56
CA ALA A 301 -7.56 3.58 -26.17
C ALA A 301 -6.17 2.98 -25.94
N ALA A 302 -5.88 2.50 -24.72
CA ALA A 302 -4.62 1.83 -24.42
C ALA A 302 -4.43 0.55 -25.24
N LEU A 303 -5.48 -0.28 -25.39
CA LEU A 303 -5.42 -1.49 -26.22
C LEU A 303 -5.16 -1.16 -27.69
N VAL A 304 -5.79 -0.11 -28.23
CA VAL A 304 -5.55 0.35 -29.61
C VAL A 304 -4.09 0.78 -29.80
N VAL A 305 -3.54 1.56 -28.87
CA VAL A 305 -2.13 1.97 -28.91
C VAL A 305 -1.18 0.77 -28.84
N LEU A 306 -1.48 -0.20 -27.98
CA LEU A 306 -0.67 -1.42 -27.85
C LEU A 306 -0.74 -2.29 -29.10
N TRP A 307 -1.92 -2.42 -29.72
CA TRP A 307 -2.12 -3.16 -30.96
C TRP A 307 -1.29 -2.58 -32.11
N PHE A 308 -1.28 -1.25 -32.28
CA PHE A 308 -0.44 -0.61 -33.30
C PHE A 308 1.06 -0.80 -33.05
N LYS A 309 1.49 -0.81 -31.78
CA LYS A 309 2.88 -1.03 -31.41
C LYS A 309 3.35 -2.45 -31.75
N GLU A 310 2.50 -3.45 -31.55
CA GLU A 310 2.79 -4.85 -31.88
C GLU A 310 2.73 -5.12 -33.39
N GLY A 311 1.84 -4.44 -34.13
CA GLY A 311 1.74 -4.59 -35.59
C GLY A 311 2.84 -3.88 -36.39
N SER A 312 3.67 -3.06 -35.73
CA SER A 312 4.78 -2.31 -36.35
C SER A 312 6.17 -2.97 -36.22
N GLY A 313 6.25 -4.19 -35.68
CA GLY A 313 7.47 -4.98 -35.53
C GLY A 313 7.40 -6.30 -36.27
#